data_AF-R0KXT4-F1
#
_entry.id   AF-R0KXT4-F1
#
_cell.length_a   1.000
_cell.length_b   1.000
_cell.length_c   1.000
_cell.angle_alpha   90.00
_cell.angle_beta   90.00
_cell.angle_gamma   90.00
#
_symmetry.space_group_name_H-M   'P 1'
#
loop_
_entity.id
_entity.type
_entity.pdbx_description
1 polymer ?
#
loop_
_entity_poly.entity_id
_entity_poly.type
_entity_poly.pdbx_seq_one_letter_code
_entity_poly.pdbx_strand_id
1 'polypeptide(L)' 'LLLGGRVKTWKRRWFILTDNCLYYFEYTTDKEPLGIIPLENLSVRKVDDPKKPVSL' A
#
# COMPACT_ATOMS: atom_id res chain seq x y z
N LEU A 1 -3.73 2.94 3.42
CA LEU A 1 -4.08 3.86 2.31
C LEU A 1 -2.90 3.85 1.33
N LEU A 2 -3.13 3.77 0.02
CA LEU A 2 -2.05 3.81 -0.98
C LEU A 2 -2.08 5.15 -1.73
N LEU A 3 -0.92 5.77 -1.93
CA LEU A 3 -0.77 6.94 -2.81
C LEU A 3 -0.45 6.45 -4.23
N GLY A 4 -1.20 6.93 -5.23
CA GLY A 4 -0.94 6.55 -6.62
C GLY A 4 0.44 6.98 -7.13
N GLY A 5 0.92 6.28 -8.17
CA GLY A 5 2.20 6.55 -8.82
C GLY A 5 2.20 7.89 -9.58
N ARG A 6 1.64 7.89 -10.79
CA ARG A 6 1.57 9.08 -11.67
C ARG A 6 0.52 10.10 -11.21
N VAL A 7 -0.65 9.62 -10.79
CA VAL A 7 -1.71 10.47 -10.22
C VAL A 7 -1.69 10.32 -8.71
N LYS A 8 -1.40 11.41 -8.00
CA LYS A 8 -1.25 11.43 -6.54
C LYS A 8 -2.60 11.51 -5.83
N THR A 9 -3.42 10.48 -6.02
CA THR A 9 -4.67 10.30 -5.26
C THR A 9 -4.51 9.23 -4.19
N TRP A 10 -5.15 9.45 -3.06
CA TRP A 10 -5.19 8.49 -1.97
C TRP A 10 -6.33 7.51 -2.16
N LYS A 11 -6.02 6.20 -2.09
CA LYS A 11 -7.05 5.15 -2.14
C LYS A 11 -7.05 4.31 -0.87
N ARG A 12 -8.25 4.00 -0.36
CA ARG A 12 -8.43 2.96 0.65
C ARG A 12 -8.26 1.61 -0.03
N ARG A 13 -7.43 0.76 0.57
CA ARG A 13 -7.06 -0.56 0.06
C ARG A 13 -6.93 -1.51 1.23
N TRP A 14 -7.32 -2.76 0.99
CA TRP A 14 -7.05 -3.86 1.90
C TRP A 14 -5.65 -4.39 1.60
N PHE A 15 -4.85 -4.62 2.64
CA PHE A 15 -3.45 -5.05 2.48
C PHE A 15 -3.24 -6.40 3.13
N ILE A 16 -2.49 -7.27 2.47
CA ILE A 16 -2.02 -8.55 3.00
C ILE A 16 -0.51 -8.57 2.84
N LEU A 17 0.20 -8.93 3.92
CA LEU A 17 1.64 -9.14 3.91
C LEU A 17 1.90 -10.65 4.04
N THR A 18 2.43 -11.25 2.99
CA THR A 18 2.81 -12.67 2.93
C THR A 18 3.94 -12.86 1.94
N ASP A 19 4.76 -13.90 2.07
CA ASP A 19 5.78 -14.28 1.08
C ASP A 19 6.70 -13.13 0.65
N ASN A 20 7.10 -12.29 1.61
CA ASN A 20 7.93 -11.10 1.40
C ASN A 20 7.34 -10.09 0.37
N CYS A 21 6.03 -10.13 0.17
CA CYS A 21 5.30 -9.27 -0.75
C CYS A 21 4.14 -8.57 -0.03
N LEU A 22 3.92 -7.30 -0.36
CA LEU A 22 2.77 -6.54 0.08
C LEU A 22 1.71 -6.49 -1.03
N TYR A 23 0.63 -7.24 -0.83
CA TYR A 23 -0.50 -7.30 -1.74
C TYR A 23 -1.52 -6.25 -1.36
N TYR A 24 -2.20 -5.65 -2.34
CA TYR A 24 -3.32 -4.76 -2.08
C TYR A 24 -4.54 -5.02 -2.95
N PHE A 25 -5.73 -4.93 -2.35
CA PHE A 25 -7.02 -5.26 -2.95
C PHE A 25 -7.98 -4.07 -2.84
N GLU A 26 -9.04 -4.08 -3.66
CA GLU A 26 -10.09 -3.07 -3.52
C GLU A 26 -10.97 -3.37 -2.30
N TYR A 27 -11.41 -4.62 -2.19
CA TYR A 27 -12.25 -5.14 -1.11
C TYR A 27 -11.61 -6.36 -0.44
N THR A 28 -12.12 -6.72 0.73
CA THR A 28 -11.64 -7.88 1.51
C THR A 28 -12.07 -9.22 0.93
N THR A 29 -13.07 -9.22 0.04
CA THR A 29 -13.65 -10.41 -0.61
C THR A 29 -13.02 -10.72 -1.97
N ASP A 30 -12.16 -9.83 -2.47
CA ASP A 30 -11.54 -9.99 -3.77
C ASP A 30 -10.51 -11.13 -3.72
N LYS A 31 -10.53 -11.97 -4.76
CA LYS A 31 -9.59 -13.10 -4.88
C LYS A 31 -8.27 -12.69 -5.54
N GLU A 32 -8.33 -11.73 -6.45
CA GLU A 32 -7.17 -11.25 -7.21
C GLU A 32 -6.69 -9.89 -6.67
N PRO A 33 -5.39 -9.69 -6.49
CA PRO A 33 -4.86 -8.41 -6.04
C PRO A 33 -4.92 -7.35 -7.14
N LEU A 34 -5.15 -6.10 -6.75
CA LEU A 34 -4.98 -4.95 -7.65
C LEU A 34 -3.50 -4.67 -7.95
N GLY A 35 -2.60 -5.16 -7.11
CA GLY A 35 -1.17 -5.11 -7.33
C GLY A 35 -0.38 -5.72 -6.17
N ILE A 36 0.89 -5.93 -6.45
CA ILE A 36 1.84 -6.61 -5.57
C ILE A 36 3.08 -5.73 -5.51
N ILE A 37 3.58 -5.49 -4.30
CA ILE A 37 4.85 -4.79 -4.05
C ILE A 37 5.82 -5.82 -3.45
N PRO A 38 6.73 -6.38 -4.25
CA PRO A 38 7.82 -7.21 -3.73
C PRO A 38 8.70 -6.38 -2.79
N LEU A 39 9.07 -6.95 -1.64
CA LEU A 39 9.79 -6.21 -0.60
C LEU A 39 11.30 -6.46 -0.62
N GLU A 40 11.81 -7.23 -1.59
CA GLU A 40 13.24 -7.47 -1.74
C GLU A 40 13.99 -6.14 -1.88
N ASN A 41 14.97 -5.93 -1.01
CA ASN A 41 15.81 -4.72 -0.99
C ASN A 41 15.06 -3.41 -0.70
N LEU A 42 13.83 -3.46 -0.17
CA LEU A 42 13.12 -2.27 0.30
C LEU A 42 13.31 -2.04 1.81
N SER A 43 13.29 -0.77 2.21
CA SER A 43 13.35 -0.36 3.61
C SER A 43 12.24 0.64 3.93
N VAL A 44 11.71 0.61 5.15
CA VAL A 44 10.68 1.54 5.60
C VAL A 44 11.32 2.74 6.30
N ARG A 45 10.78 3.94 6.05
CA ARG A 45 11.10 5.15 6.81
C ARG A 45 9.81 5.89 7.13
N LYS A 46 9.73 6.42 8.35
CA LYS A 46 8.64 7.33 8.72
C LYS A 46 8.80 8.63 7.95
N VAL A 47 7.68 9.16 7.45
CA VAL A 47 7.65 10.45 6.75
C VAL A 47 6.47 11.23 7.29
N ASP A 48 6.66 12.50 7.64
CA ASP A 48 5.56 13.37 8.04
C ASP A 48 4.78 13.82 6.80
N ASP A 49 3.47 13.53 6.75
CA ASP A 49 2.57 14.09 5.75
C ASP A 49 1.57 15.02 6.43
N PRO A 50 1.67 16.35 6.24
CA PRO A 50 0.77 17.30 6.88
C PRO A 50 -0.70 17.12 6.45
N LYS A 51 -0.98 16.38 5.38
CA LYS A 51 -2.34 16.08 4.89
C LYS A 51 -2.91 14.78 5.44
N LYS A 52 -2.14 14.00 6.23
CA LYS A 52 -2.63 12.77 6.86
C LYS A 52 -2.08 12.53 8.28
N PRO A 53 -2.96 12.31 9.27
CA PRO A 53 -2.56 12.14 10.66
C PRO A 53 -1.89 10.79 10.98
N VAL A 54 -1.85 9.84 10.04
CA VAL A 54 -1.19 8.53 10.23
C VAL A 54 -0.39 8.17 8.98
N SER A 55 0.84 8.68 8.90
CA SER A 55 1.87 8.14 8.03
C SER A 55 2.71 7.14 8.84
N LEU A 56 2.56 5.85 8.54
CA LEU A 56 3.55 4.84 8.92
C LEU A 56 4.80 4.99 8.07
#